data_AF-K1RP84-F1
#
_entry.id   AF-K1RP84-F1
#
_cell.length_a   1.000
_cell.length_b   1.000
_cell.length_c   1.000
_cell.angle_alpha   90.00
_cell.angle_beta   90.00
_cell.angle_gamma   90.00
#
_symmetry.space_group_name_H-M   'P 1'
#
loop_
_entity.id
_entity.type
_entity.pdbx_description
1 polymer ?
#
loop_
_entity_poly.entity_id
_entity_poly.type
_entity_poly.pdbx_seq_one_letter_code
_entity_poly.pdbx_strand_id
1 'polypeptide(L)'
;AKSGDLQIETGRHNAEAINRAICEVSEQGGGTVRVPAGIWAVAPLRLLSGVNLHLDSQAMLKFIKSKEDYPLRITSYEGQDCIRTVSPVTAENAENIAITGEGIIDGSGDKWRPIKKFKMTEKQWDALFTISPYVLETKETAIWMPTESILKGNHHNIQGNTEEALAAAAPYYDFYRPVMISLRHCKNVLLQGVTFMNSPAWNIHPYFCENLTVE
;
A
#
# COMPACT_ATOMS: atom_id res chain seq x y z
N ALA A 1 -3.48 -18.41 -9.91
CA ALA A 1 -3.18 -17.87 -8.57
C ALA A 1 -2.68 -18.98 -7.65
N LYS A 2 -1.69 -18.68 -6.80
CA LYS A 2 -1.00 -19.62 -5.90
C LYS A 2 -0.91 -19.02 -4.49
N SER A 3 -1.40 -19.76 -3.50
CA SER A 3 -1.30 -19.40 -2.07
C SER A 3 -0.06 -20.03 -1.41
N GLY A 4 0.41 -19.44 -0.32
CA GLY A 4 1.51 -19.94 0.52
C GLY A 4 2.92 -19.61 0.01
N ASP A 5 3.03 -19.09 -1.22
CA ASP A 5 4.29 -18.67 -1.82
C ASP A 5 4.36 -17.13 -1.87
N LEU A 6 5.39 -16.57 -1.23
CA LEU A 6 5.53 -15.13 -0.98
C LEU A 6 6.58 -14.43 -1.88
N GLN A 7 7.02 -15.09 -2.95
CA GLN A 7 7.95 -14.49 -3.92
C GLN A 7 7.29 -13.36 -4.73
N ILE A 8 8.12 -12.45 -5.27
CA ILE A 8 7.68 -11.29 -6.05
C ILE A 8 6.91 -11.74 -7.30
N GLU A 9 7.42 -12.75 -8.01
CA GLU A 9 6.82 -13.28 -9.24
C GLU A 9 5.44 -13.88 -8.97
N THR A 10 5.30 -14.61 -7.87
CA THR A 10 4.00 -15.14 -7.41
C THR A 10 3.04 -13.99 -7.09
N GLY A 11 3.52 -12.94 -6.44
CA GLY A 11 2.73 -11.74 -6.17
C GLY A 11 2.21 -11.04 -7.43
N ARG A 12 3.05 -10.91 -8.46
CA ARG A 12 2.64 -10.39 -9.77
C ARG A 12 1.58 -11.26 -10.44
N HIS A 13 1.82 -12.58 -10.49
CA HIS A 13 0.88 -13.53 -11.09
C HIS A 13 -0.49 -13.53 -10.38
N ASN A 14 -0.49 -13.43 -9.04
CA ASN A 14 -1.74 -13.33 -8.27
C ASN A 14 -2.47 -12.02 -8.53
N ALA A 15 -1.76 -10.89 -8.57
CA ALA A 15 -2.36 -9.58 -8.86
C ALA A 15 -2.93 -9.51 -10.28
N GLU A 16 -2.25 -10.09 -11.27
CA GLU A 16 -2.77 -10.19 -12.64
C GLU A 16 -4.10 -10.95 -12.67
N ALA A 17 -4.17 -12.10 -11.98
CA ALA A 17 -5.39 -12.89 -11.90
C ALA A 17 -6.54 -12.14 -11.20
N ILE A 18 -6.25 -11.44 -10.10
CA ILE A 18 -7.25 -10.70 -9.33
C ILE A 18 -7.72 -9.45 -10.11
N ASN A 19 -6.80 -8.66 -10.66
CA ASN A 19 -7.15 -7.47 -11.45
C ASN A 19 -7.95 -7.85 -12.71
N ARG A 20 -7.62 -8.97 -13.36
CA ARG A 20 -8.43 -9.48 -14.47
C ARG A 20 -9.86 -9.83 -14.02
N ALA A 21 -10.02 -10.51 -12.89
CA ALA A 21 -11.34 -10.79 -12.33
C ALA A 21 -12.11 -9.50 -11.95
N ILE A 22 -11.42 -8.48 -11.42
CA ILE A 22 -12.01 -7.17 -11.15
C ILE A 22 -12.52 -6.52 -12.44
N CYS A 23 -11.72 -6.53 -13.52
CA CYS A 23 -12.15 -6.00 -14.82
C CYS A 23 -13.37 -6.76 -15.35
N GLU A 24 -13.30 -8.10 -15.42
CA GLU A 24 -14.40 -8.94 -15.93
C GLU A 24 -15.71 -8.70 -15.16
N VAL A 25 -15.65 -8.63 -13.84
CA VAL A 25 -16.82 -8.38 -12.98
C VAL A 25 -17.38 -6.97 -13.17
N SER A 26 -16.52 -5.96 -13.27
CA SER A 26 -16.93 -4.57 -13.49
C SER A 26 -17.62 -4.40 -14.85
N GLU A 27 -17.05 -4.97 -15.91
CA GLU A 27 -17.59 -4.94 -17.27
C GLU A 27 -18.95 -5.64 -17.40
N GLN A 28 -19.23 -6.62 -16.53
CA GLN A 28 -20.51 -7.32 -16.47
C GLN A 28 -21.58 -6.59 -15.64
N GLY A 29 -21.30 -5.36 -15.19
CA GLY A 29 -22.25 -4.54 -14.42
C GLY A 29 -22.09 -4.65 -12.90
N GLY A 30 -21.02 -5.30 -12.43
CA GLY A 30 -20.67 -5.42 -11.03
C GLY A 30 -20.87 -6.82 -10.46
N GLY A 31 -20.34 -7.03 -9.26
CA GLY A 31 -20.34 -8.33 -8.59
C GLY A 31 -19.21 -8.47 -7.59
N THR A 32 -18.92 -9.70 -7.19
CA THR A 32 -17.95 -10.00 -6.14
C THR A 32 -16.74 -10.75 -6.69
N VAL A 33 -15.55 -10.21 -6.44
CA VAL A 33 -14.28 -10.92 -6.61
C VAL A 33 -13.91 -11.52 -5.26
N ARG A 34 -14.00 -12.84 -5.15
CA ARG A 34 -13.78 -13.57 -3.89
C ARG A 34 -12.33 -14.05 -3.78
N VAL A 35 -11.67 -13.70 -2.67
CA VAL A 35 -10.35 -14.21 -2.28
C VAL A 35 -10.55 -15.30 -1.22
N PRO A 36 -10.30 -16.58 -1.55
CA PRO A 36 -10.51 -17.66 -0.61
C PRO A 36 -9.43 -17.72 0.48
N ALA A 37 -9.69 -18.53 1.51
CA ALA A 37 -8.75 -18.78 2.60
C ALA A 37 -7.35 -19.15 2.07
N GLY A 38 -6.32 -18.60 2.73
CA GLY A 38 -4.92 -18.76 2.31
C GLY A 38 -4.13 -17.46 2.41
N ILE A 39 -2.81 -17.57 2.31
CA ILE A 39 -1.90 -16.42 2.28
C ILE A 39 -1.49 -16.15 0.84
N TRP A 40 -1.85 -14.98 0.31
CA TRP A 40 -1.66 -14.61 -1.08
C TRP A 40 -0.67 -13.44 -1.15
N ALA A 41 0.55 -13.69 -1.61
CA ALA A 41 1.38 -12.59 -2.06
C ALA A 41 0.69 -11.90 -3.25
N VAL A 42 0.72 -10.57 -3.28
CA VAL A 42 0.03 -9.81 -4.32
C VAL A 42 0.75 -8.49 -4.61
N ALA A 43 0.89 -8.15 -5.89
CA ALA A 43 1.25 -6.80 -6.34
C ALA A 43 0.01 -5.86 -6.26
N PRO A 44 0.11 -4.56 -6.58
CA PRO A 44 -1.02 -3.64 -6.43
C PRO A 44 -2.31 -4.08 -7.13
N LEU A 45 -3.45 -3.79 -6.49
CA LEU A 45 -4.79 -4.04 -6.99
C LEU A 45 -5.50 -2.72 -7.29
N ARG A 46 -6.30 -2.69 -8.36
CA ARG A 46 -7.12 -1.54 -8.74
C ARG A 46 -8.57 -1.94 -8.77
N LEU A 47 -9.37 -1.45 -7.82
CA LEU A 47 -10.81 -1.61 -7.82
C LEU A 47 -11.46 -0.73 -8.90
N LEU A 48 -12.51 -1.25 -9.50
CA LEU A 48 -13.34 -0.59 -10.52
C LEU A 48 -14.80 -0.55 -10.06
N SER A 49 -15.63 0.23 -10.74
CA SER A 49 -17.03 0.42 -10.36
C SER A 49 -17.81 -0.90 -10.32
N GLY A 50 -18.71 -1.01 -9.33
CA GLY A 50 -19.58 -2.18 -9.14
C GLY A 50 -18.88 -3.39 -8.49
N VAL A 51 -17.61 -3.28 -8.10
CA VAL A 51 -16.83 -4.43 -7.59
C VAL A 51 -16.81 -4.46 -6.07
N ASN A 52 -17.17 -5.62 -5.51
CA ASN A 52 -16.87 -6.00 -4.14
C ASN A 52 -15.66 -6.96 -4.11
N LEU A 53 -14.54 -6.53 -3.52
CA LEU A 53 -13.43 -7.42 -3.20
C LEU A 53 -13.70 -8.07 -1.84
N HIS A 54 -14.13 -9.34 -1.86
CA HIS A 54 -14.52 -10.08 -0.67
C HIS A 54 -13.41 -11.04 -0.22
N LEU A 55 -12.89 -10.87 0.99
CA LEU A 55 -11.87 -11.74 1.57
C LEU A 55 -12.52 -12.71 2.56
N ASP A 56 -12.49 -13.99 2.24
CA ASP A 56 -12.97 -15.04 3.15
C ASP A 56 -12.23 -15.01 4.50
N SER A 57 -12.86 -15.58 5.53
CA SER A 57 -12.19 -15.89 6.78
C SER A 57 -10.90 -16.67 6.51
N GLN A 58 -9.81 -16.28 7.18
CA GLN A 58 -8.45 -16.83 6.98
C GLN A 58 -7.80 -16.53 5.62
N ALA A 59 -8.38 -15.67 4.78
CA ALA A 59 -7.69 -15.09 3.64
C ALA A 59 -6.75 -13.97 4.11
N MET A 60 -5.54 -13.92 3.56
CA MET A 60 -4.61 -12.82 3.74
C MET A 60 -4.06 -12.38 2.39
N LEU A 61 -4.32 -11.14 2.00
CA LEU A 61 -3.59 -10.46 0.93
C LEU A 61 -2.34 -9.82 1.55
N LYS A 62 -1.17 -10.35 1.23
CA LYS A 62 0.12 -9.81 1.67
C LYS A 62 0.82 -9.11 0.51
N PHE A 63 0.86 -7.78 0.56
CA PHE A 63 1.42 -7.01 -0.53
C PHE A 63 2.94 -7.16 -0.62
N ILE A 64 3.45 -7.44 -1.82
CA ILE A 64 4.90 -7.47 -2.08
C ILE A 64 5.48 -6.06 -2.13
N LYS A 65 6.78 -5.92 -1.89
CA LYS A 65 7.53 -4.68 -2.15
C LYS A 65 8.45 -4.93 -3.35
N SER A 66 8.23 -4.19 -4.43
CA SER A 66 8.92 -4.33 -5.70
C SER A 66 8.91 -2.96 -6.40
N LYS A 67 10.06 -2.50 -6.90
CA LYS A 67 10.17 -1.17 -7.50
C LYS A 67 9.38 -1.07 -8.80
N GLU A 68 9.34 -2.18 -9.54
CA GLU A 68 8.69 -2.28 -10.84
C GLU A 68 7.16 -2.23 -10.72
N ASP A 69 6.60 -2.85 -9.67
CA ASP A 69 5.15 -2.91 -9.48
C ASP A 69 4.59 -1.66 -8.78
N TYR A 70 5.46 -0.88 -8.13
CA TYR A 70 5.12 0.31 -7.36
C TYR A 70 5.86 1.54 -7.93
N PRO A 71 5.63 1.93 -9.20
CA PRO A 71 6.32 3.09 -9.77
C PRO A 71 6.05 4.37 -8.97
N LEU A 72 6.99 5.31 -9.02
CA LEU A 72 6.76 6.66 -8.52
C LEU A 72 5.68 7.33 -9.36
N ARG A 73 4.84 8.12 -8.71
CA ARG A 73 3.80 8.93 -9.33
C ARG A 73 3.65 10.25 -8.59
N ILE A 74 3.18 11.26 -9.30
CA ILE A 74 2.68 12.50 -8.71
C ILE A 74 1.28 12.24 -8.19
N THR A 75 1.01 12.65 -6.95
CA THR A 75 -0.28 12.49 -6.30
C THR A 75 -0.50 13.58 -5.26
N SER A 76 -1.67 13.60 -4.63
CA SER A 76 -1.95 14.49 -3.49
C SER A 76 -1.81 13.71 -2.18
N TYR A 77 -1.10 14.28 -1.22
CA TYR A 77 -0.99 13.77 0.15
C TYR A 77 -1.02 14.95 1.10
N GLU A 78 -1.83 14.88 2.16
CA GLU A 78 -2.04 16.01 3.09
C GLU A 78 -2.48 17.32 2.37
N GLY A 79 -3.18 17.18 1.23
CA GLY A 79 -3.66 18.30 0.44
C GLY A 79 -2.60 19.01 -0.40
N GLN A 80 -1.39 18.44 -0.51
CA GLN A 80 -0.29 18.99 -1.30
C GLN A 80 0.13 18.01 -2.40
N ASP A 81 0.49 18.57 -3.57
CA ASP A 81 1.14 17.81 -4.63
C ASP A 81 2.46 17.25 -4.10
N CYS A 82 2.64 15.94 -4.26
CA CYS A 82 3.80 15.22 -3.78
C CYS A 82 4.10 14.01 -4.65
N ILE A 83 5.30 13.47 -4.46
CA ILE A 83 5.71 12.23 -5.09
C ILE A 83 5.45 11.08 -4.11
N ARG A 84 4.87 9.99 -4.61
CA ARG A 84 4.61 8.74 -3.86
C ARG A 84 4.76 7.55 -4.78
N THR A 85 4.95 6.36 -4.24
CA THR A 85 4.71 5.13 -5.02
C THR A 85 3.21 4.83 -5.11
N VAL A 86 2.81 4.05 -6.12
CA VAL A 86 1.45 3.50 -6.24
C VAL A 86 0.99 2.81 -4.95
N SER A 87 -0.29 2.96 -4.59
CA SER A 87 -0.86 2.30 -3.40
C SER A 87 -1.12 0.81 -3.63
N PRO A 88 -0.94 -0.05 -2.60
CA PRO A 88 -1.36 -1.45 -2.62
C PRO A 88 -2.78 -1.68 -3.15
N VAL A 89 -3.75 -0.90 -2.69
CA VAL A 89 -5.10 -0.89 -3.26
C VAL A 89 -5.47 0.51 -3.71
N THR A 90 -5.94 0.63 -4.94
CA THR A 90 -6.41 1.91 -5.51
C THR A 90 -7.84 1.80 -6.02
N ALA A 91 -8.59 2.89 -5.91
CA ALA A 91 -9.80 3.14 -6.68
C ALA A 91 -9.82 4.63 -7.05
N GLU A 92 -10.17 4.95 -8.29
CA GLU A 92 -10.22 6.33 -8.76
C GLU A 92 -11.41 6.53 -9.69
N ASN A 93 -12.24 7.53 -9.41
CA ASN A 93 -13.49 7.81 -10.15
C ASN A 93 -14.42 6.58 -10.22
N ALA A 94 -14.45 5.77 -9.17
CA ALA A 94 -15.20 4.52 -9.12
C ALA A 94 -16.47 4.66 -8.26
N GLU A 95 -17.55 4.00 -8.67
CA GLU A 95 -18.84 4.02 -7.96
C GLU A 95 -19.26 2.61 -7.51
N ASN A 96 -19.91 2.52 -6.36
CA ASN A 96 -20.44 1.26 -5.82
C ASN A 96 -19.33 0.21 -5.62
N ILE A 97 -18.30 0.58 -4.86
CA ILE A 97 -17.15 -0.29 -4.57
C ILE A 97 -17.19 -0.77 -3.13
N ALA A 98 -16.73 -2.00 -2.91
CA ALA A 98 -16.67 -2.56 -1.58
C ALA A 98 -15.40 -3.39 -1.33
N ILE A 99 -14.93 -3.39 -0.08
CA ILE A 99 -13.94 -4.34 0.44
C ILE A 99 -14.58 -4.97 1.68
N THR A 100 -14.91 -6.25 1.60
CA THR A 100 -15.74 -6.94 2.61
C THR A 100 -15.15 -8.28 3.04
N GLY A 101 -15.66 -8.83 4.14
CA GLY A 101 -15.32 -10.16 4.64
C GLY A 101 -14.51 -10.13 5.92
N GLU A 102 -13.90 -11.26 6.29
CA GLU A 102 -13.19 -11.46 7.56
C GLU A 102 -11.68 -11.69 7.38
N GLY A 103 -11.19 -11.54 6.15
CA GLY A 103 -9.78 -11.68 5.85
C GLY A 103 -8.93 -10.47 6.25
N ILE A 104 -7.64 -10.56 5.90
CA ILE A 104 -6.60 -9.59 6.26
C ILE A 104 -6.00 -8.98 4.99
N ILE A 105 -5.80 -7.67 5.02
CA ILE A 105 -4.96 -6.93 4.08
C ILE A 105 -3.70 -6.44 4.80
N ASP A 106 -2.55 -7.01 4.47
CA ASP A 106 -1.22 -6.69 5.03
C ASP A 106 -0.40 -5.90 3.98
N GLY A 107 -0.11 -4.64 4.29
CA GLY A 107 0.64 -3.74 3.41
C GLY A 107 2.16 -3.93 3.37
N SER A 108 2.72 -4.89 4.13
CA SER A 108 4.16 -5.11 4.29
C SER A 108 4.94 -3.85 4.68
N GLY A 109 4.34 -2.99 5.49
CA GLY A 109 4.84 -1.69 5.91
C GLY A 109 6.13 -1.71 6.71
N ASP A 110 6.49 -2.85 7.31
CA ASP A 110 7.80 -3.10 7.92
C ASP A 110 8.95 -2.88 6.93
N LYS A 111 8.74 -3.17 5.64
CA LYS A 111 9.73 -2.94 4.57
C LYS A 111 9.89 -1.48 4.16
N TRP A 112 9.02 -0.60 4.67
CA TRP A 112 8.90 0.79 4.25
C TRP A 112 9.17 1.79 5.38
N ARG A 113 8.79 1.46 6.61
CA ARG A 113 8.67 2.44 7.69
C ARG A 113 9.99 2.66 8.45
N PRO A 114 10.45 3.92 8.53
CA PRO A 114 11.39 4.33 9.58
C PRO A 114 10.79 4.09 10.97
N ILE A 115 11.63 3.77 11.94
CA ILE A 115 11.17 3.55 13.31
C ILE A 115 11.93 4.43 14.29
N LYS A 116 11.18 5.14 15.14
CA LYS A 116 11.73 6.00 16.19
C LYS A 116 12.13 5.13 17.39
N LYS A 117 13.32 5.34 17.96
CA LYS A 117 13.86 4.53 19.07
C LYS A 117 12.91 4.39 20.26
N PHE A 118 12.27 5.48 20.66
CA PHE A 118 11.36 5.47 21.81
C PHE A 118 10.08 4.64 21.61
N LYS A 119 9.77 4.18 20.39
CA LYS A 119 8.57 3.38 20.12
C LYS A 119 8.76 1.88 20.40
N MET A 120 9.93 1.46 20.85
CA MET A 120 10.24 0.05 21.08
C MET A 120 11.22 -0.15 22.23
N THR A 121 11.34 -1.40 22.66
CA THR A 121 12.34 -1.82 23.63
C THR A 121 13.74 -1.77 23.03
N GLU A 122 14.77 -1.68 23.88
CA GLU A 122 16.17 -1.72 23.45
C GLU A 122 16.50 -2.99 22.64
N LYS A 123 16.03 -4.16 23.10
CA LYS A 123 16.20 -5.43 22.37
C LYS A 123 15.57 -5.40 20.96
N GLN A 124 14.41 -4.76 20.81
CA GLN A 124 13.78 -4.60 19.49
C GLN A 124 14.55 -3.60 18.62
N TRP A 125 15.07 -2.53 19.22
CA TRP A 125 15.89 -1.54 18.54
C TRP A 125 17.18 -2.15 18.00
N ASP A 126 17.89 -2.91 18.83
CA ASP A 126 19.13 -3.60 18.44
C ASP A 126 18.88 -4.61 17.31
N ALA A 127 17.73 -5.28 17.34
CA ALA A 127 17.34 -6.22 16.29
C ALA A 127 17.18 -5.55 14.91
N LEU A 128 16.83 -4.26 14.85
CA LEU A 128 16.73 -3.53 13.57
C LEU A 128 18.08 -3.41 12.85
N PHE A 129 19.20 -3.37 13.60
CA PHE A 129 20.54 -3.28 13.01
C PHE A 129 20.97 -4.55 12.29
N THR A 130 20.24 -5.67 12.48
CA THR A 130 20.42 -6.88 11.67
C THR A 130 19.83 -6.73 10.26
N ILE A 131 18.91 -5.77 10.07
CA ILE A 131 18.27 -5.46 8.79
C ILE A 131 19.05 -4.38 8.06
N SER A 132 19.39 -3.27 8.74
CA SER A 132 20.17 -2.18 8.15
C SER A 132 20.91 -1.35 9.21
N PRO A 133 22.04 -0.70 8.85
CA PRO A 133 22.80 0.12 9.79
C PRO A 133 22.36 1.60 9.86
N TYR A 134 21.33 2.00 9.11
CA TYR A 134 21.06 3.42 8.85
C TYR A 134 20.24 4.06 9.96
N VAL A 135 20.74 5.17 10.50
CA VAL A 135 20.07 5.95 11.54
C VAL A 135 20.12 7.44 11.17
N LEU A 136 18.98 8.11 11.32
CA LEU A 136 18.86 9.55 11.30
C LEU A 136 18.74 10.06 12.75
N GLU A 137 19.71 10.83 13.19
CA GLU A 137 19.64 11.51 14.48
C GLU A 137 18.80 12.78 14.36
N THR A 138 17.84 12.95 15.26
CA THR A 138 17.01 14.15 15.36
C THR A 138 17.14 14.76 16.75
N LYS A 139 16.67 16.00 16.93
CA LYS A 139 16.63 16.64 18.26
C LYS A 139 15.82 15.84 19.29
N GLU A 140 14.85 15.06 18.83
CA GLU A 140 13.92 14.31 19.69
C GLU A 140 14.41 12.89 19.97
N THR A 141 14.92 12.20 18.95
CA THR A 141 15.23 10.77 19.01
C THR A 141 16.06 10.30 17.81
N ALA A 142 16.66 9.12 17.95
CA ALA A 142 17.22 8.37 16.83
C ALA A 142 16.11 7.68 16.03
N ILE A 143 16.20 7.72 14.70
CA ILE A 143 15.24 7.09 13.79
C ILE A 143 15.99 6.10 12.91
N TRP A 144 15.69 4.81 13.06
CA TRP A 144 16.24 3.76 12.22
C TRP A 144 15.56 3.76 10.84
N MET A 145 16.34 3.56 9.78
CA MET A 145 15.90 3.63 8.38
C MET A 145 16.09 2.27 7.69
N PRO A 146 15.04 1.66 7.13
CA PRO A 146 15.15 0.34 6.48
C PRO A 146 16.18 0.23 5.36
N THR A 147 16.42 1.32 4.62
CA THR A 147 17.39 1.35 3.51
C THR A 147 18.11 2.69 3.45
N GLU A 148 19.27 2.73 2.78
CA GLU A 148 20.01 3.96 2.55
C GLU A 148 19.19 4.98 1.74
N SER A 149 18.38 4.47 0.81
CA SER A 149 17.48 5.26 -0.04
C SER A 149 16.52 6.11 0.81
N ILE A 150 16.00 5.55 1.91
CA ILE A 150 15.16 6.28 2.86
C ILE A 150 15.95 7.35 3.61
N LEU A 151 17.15 7.03 4.09
CA LEU A 151 17.99 7.99 4.81
C LEU A 151 18.33 9.19 3.92
N LYS A 152 18.85 8.93 2.72
CA LYS A 152 19.18 9.97 1.73
C LYS A 152 17.93 10.75 1.30
N GLY A 153 16.82 10.05 1.07
CA GLY A 153 15.54 10.68 0.74
C GLY A 153 15.01 11.61 1.83
N ASN A 154 15.24 11.32 3.11
CA ASN A 154 14.90 12.24 4.20
C ASN A 154 15.74 13.52 4.18
N HIS A 155 17.01 13.46 3.77
CA HIS A 155 17.86 14.65 3.66
C HIS A 155 17.50 15.51 2.45
N HIS A 156 17.17 14.89 1.31
CA HIS A 156 16.87 15.61 0.07
C HIS A 156 15.42 16.06 -0.04
N ASN A 157 14.48 15.23 0.41
CA ASN A 157 13.03 15.44 0.40
C ASN A 157 12.51 16.09 -0.89
N ILE A 158 12.86 15.52 -2.05
CA ILE A 158 12.44 16.04 -3.35
C ILE A 158 10.93 15.83 -3.48
N GLN A 159 10.17 16.90 -3.65
CA GLN A 159 8.74 16.88 -3.93
C GLN A 159 8.47 17.74 -5.16
N GLY A 160 7.35 17.48 -5.84
CA GLY A 160 6.96 18.27 -7.00
C GLY A 160 5.86 17.60 -7.80
N ASN A 161 5.46 18.27 -8.87
CA ASN A 161 4.39 17.86 -9.78
C ASN A 161 4.85 17.83 -11.25
N THR A 162 6.16 17.66 -11.48
CA THR A 162 6.74 17.55 -12.83
C THR A 162 7.50 16.25 -13.02
N GLU A 163 7.70 15.84 -14.27
CA GLU A 163 8.49 14.65 -14.63
C GLU A 163 9.96 14.78 -14.22
N GLU A 164 10.52 15.99 -14.24
CA GLU A 164 11.88 16.25 -13.76
C GLU A 164 11.98 16.00 -12.25
N ALA A 165 10.95 16.36 -11.48
CA ALA A 165 10.91 16.08 -10.05
C ALA A 165 10.82 14.56 -9.79
N LEU A 166 10.03 13.82 -10.60
CA LEU A 166 9.97 12.36 -10.54
C LEU A 166 11.33 11.72 -10.85
N ALA A 167 12.01 12.18 -11.90
CA ALA A 167 13.34 11.70 -12.28
C ALA A 167 14.38 11.97 -11.18
N ALA A 168 14.35 13.17 -10.58
CA ALA A 168 15.24 13.54 -9.47
C ALA A 168 14.95 12.74 -8.18
N ALA A 169 13.69 12.35 -7.96
CA ALA A 169 13.26 11.51 -6.84
C ALA A 169 13.64 10.03 -6.99
N ALA A 170 13.79 9.53 -8.22
CA ALA A 170 14.00 8.10 -8.51
C ALA A 170 15.16 7.39 -7.76
N PRO A 171 16.30 8.06 -7.45
CA PRO A 171 17.36 7.48 -6.62
C PRO A 171 16.96 7.25 -5.15
N TYR A 172 15.98 8.00 -4.64
CA TYR A 172 15.49 7.95 -3.26
C TYR A 172 14.16 7.20 -3.14
N TYR A 173 13.91 6.27 -4.06
CA TYR A 173 12.65 5.53 -4.21
C TYR A 173 11.97 5.10 -2.90
N ASP A 174 12.70 4.47 -1.97
CA ASP A 174 12.10 3.90 -0.77
C ASP A 174 11.55 4.95 0.21
N PHE A 175 11.99 6.21 0.09
CA PHE A 175 11.47 7.32 0.88
C PHE A 175 10.00 7.61 0.57
N TYR A 176 9.56 7.38 -0.67
CA TYR A 176 8.25 7.75 -1.20
C TYR A 176 7.18 6.70 -0.92
N ARG A 177 6.98 6.38 0.36
CA ARG A 177 6.11 5.30 0.84
C ARG A 177 4.66 5.42 0.32
N PRO A 178 4.02 4.31 -0.06
CA PRO A 178 2.63 4.35 -0.49
C PRO A 178 1.67 4.47 0.69
N VAL A 179 0.54 5.11 0.47
CA VAL A 179 -0.67 4.91 1.30
C VAL A 179 -1.22 3.51 1.02
N MET A 180 -1.75 2.79 2.01
CA MET A 180 -2.18 1.40 1.79
C MET A 180 -3.44 1.29 0.93
N ILE A 181 -4.55 1.93 1.34
CA ILE A 181 -5.81 1.98 0.57
C ILE A 181 -6.04 3.43 0.12
N SER A 182 -5.94 3.69 -1.19
CA SER A 182 -6.16 5.02 -1.78
C SER A 182 -7.45 5.02 -2.59
N LEU A 183 -8.46 5.74 -2.10
CA LEU A 183 -9.75 5.92 -2.76
C LEU A 183 -9.88 7.38 -3.15
N ARG A 184 -10.01 7.68 -4.45
CA ARG A 184 -10.02 9.04 -4.97
C ARG A 184 -11.26 9.29 -5.79
N HIS A 185 -12.03 10.31 -5.45
CA HIS A 185 -13.24 10.69 -6.19
C HIS A 185 -14.23 9.52 -6.34
N CYS A 186 -14.32 8.65 -5.32
CA CYS A 186 -15.21 7.49 -5.34
C CYS A 186 -16.56 7.81 -4.71
N LYS A 187 -17.63 7.14 -5.17
CA LYS A 187 -18.98 7.28 -4.63
C LYS A 187 -19.54 5.94 -4.18
N ASN A 188 -20.27 5.91 -3.06
CA ASN A 188 -20.88 4.71 -2.50
C ASN A 188 -19.82 3.63 -2.22
N VAL A 189 -19.03 3.85 -1.17
CA VAL A 189 -17.93 2.97 -0.76
C VAL A 189 -18.33 2.23 0.51
N LEU A 190 -18.13 0.90 0.54
CA LEU A 190 -18.30 0.07 1.73
C LEU A 190 -16.98 -0.61 2.12
N LEU A 191 -16.54 -0.41 3.35
CA LEU A 191 -15.45 -1.17 3.97
C LEU A 191 -16.02 -1.92 5.17
N GLN A 192 -16.06 -3.25 5.14
CA GLN A 192 -16.80 -4.02 6.14
C GLN A 192 -16.03 -5.27 6.61
N GLY A 193 -15.78 -5.38 7.91
CA GLY A 193 -15.23 -6.58 8.59
C GLY A 193 -13.74 -6.89 8.34
N VAL A 194 -13.17 -6.41 7.23
CA VAL A 194 -11.78 -6.72 6.83
C VAL A 194 -10.77 -6.10 7.79
N THR A 195 -9.73 -6.86 8.15
CA THR A 195 -8.62 -6.34 8.95
C THR A 195 -7.55 -5.71 8.07
N PHE A 196 -7.28 -4.42 8.27
CA PHE A 196 -6.20 -3.69 7.61
C PHE A 196 -4.98 -3.58 8.53
N MET A 197 -3.83 -4.15 8.15
CA MET A 197 -2.64 -4.17 9.00
C MET A 197 -1.35 -3.82 8.28
N ASN A 198 -0.33 -3.46 9.08
CA ASN A 198 1.03 -3.25 8.61
C ASN A 198 1.11 -2.28 7.40
N SER A 199 0.39 -1.16 7.48
CA SER A 199 0.41 -0.14 6.41
C SER A 199 1.79 0.51 6.24
N PRO A 200 2.26 0.78 5.01
CA PRO A 200 3.50 1.52 4.75
C PRO A 200 3.46 3.00 5.19
N ALA A 201 2.29 3.63 5.07
CA ALA A 201 2.03 5.01 5.50
C ALA A 201 0.60 5.13 6.06
N TRP A 202 -0.21 6.11 5.63
CA TRP A 202 -1.62 6.17 5.97
C TRP A 202 -2.33 4.87 5.57
N ASN A 203 -3.22 4.39 6.44
CA ASN A 203 -3.85 3.08 6.28
C ASN A 203 -4.98 3.16 5.23
N ILE A 204 -6.02 3.94 5.50
CA ILE A 204 -7.13 4.18 4.56
C ILE A 204 -7.17 5.68 4.27
N HIS A 205 -7.16 6.04 2.99
CA HIS A 205 -7.19 7.44 2.54
C HIS A 205 -8.31 7.65 1.50
N PRO A 206 -9.52 8.00 1.96
CA PRO A 206 -10.57 8.53 1.11
C PRO A 206 -10.29 10.00 0.79
N TYR A 207 -10.22 10.32 -0.50
CA TYR A 207 -9.92 11.65 -1.00
C TYR A 207 -11.04 12.09 -1.95
N PHE A 208 -11.82 13.09 -1.54
CA PHE A 208 -13.03 13.53 -2.24
C PHE A 208 -14.03 12.40 -2.54
N CYS A 209 -14.21 11.49 -1.58
CA CYS A 209 -15.23 10.44 -1.69
C CYS A 209 -16.60 10.91 -1.18
N GLU A 210 -17.68 10.42 -1.78
CA GLU A 210 -19.06 10.64 -1.36
C GLU A 210 -19.66 9.31 -0.86
N ASN A 211 -20.39 9.34 0.26
CA ASN A 211 -21.06 8.18 0.84
C ASN A 211 -20.11 6.99 1.13
N LEU A 212 -19.26 7.15 2.14
CA LEU A 212 -18.35 6.12 2.65
C LEU A 212 -18.92 5.52 3.94
N THR A 213 -19.09 4.20 3.96
CA THR A 213 -19.48 3.42 5.14
C THR A 213 -18.31 2.54 5.59
N VAL A 214 -18.04 2.53 6.90
CA VAL A 214 -17.02 1.70 7.54
C VAL A 214 -17.66 0.97 8.72
N GLU A 215 -17.65 -0.37 8.67
CA GLU A 215 -18.29 -1.27 9.63
C GLU A 215 -17.37 -2.41 10.12
#